data_AF-A0A4U8W7T5-F1
#
_entry.id   AF-A0A4U8W7T5-F1
#
_cell.length_a   1.000
_cell.length_b   1.000
_cell.length_c   1.000
_cell.angle_alpha   90.00
_cell.angle_beta   90.00
_cell.angle_gamma   90.00
#
_symmetry.space_group_name_H-M   'P 1'
#
loop_
_entity.id
_entity.type
_entity.pdbx_description
1 polymer ?
#
loop_
_entity_poly.entity_id
_entity_poly.type
_entity_poly.pdbx_seq_one_letter_code
_entity_poly.pdbx_strand_id
1 'polypeptide(L)'
;MNFPLINISAEKWEVEHLFEYIIFDEFIYSDDESIFNQFYRNQHFIDYDGNIFIPVGKYELKGKWRNWLRFIPNVWKREIIFQSTGKSWSVEKLRKYLIDRVSELERDKHTEKWLSDLKAAKNHSELINGN
;
A
#
# COMPACT_ATOMS: atom_id res chain seq x y z
N MET A 1 3.51 11.57 6.50
CA MET A 1 3.33 10.24 5.90
C MET A 1 2.85 9.34 7.00
N ASN A 2 1.73 8.68 6.74
CA ASN A 2 0.86 8.21 7.79
C ASN A 2 0.21 6.90 7.33
N PHE A 3 0.56 5.79 7.98
CA PHE A 3 0.20 4.45 7.51
C PHE A 3 -1.24 4.03 7.90
N PRO A 4 -1.94 3.26 7.05
CA PRO A 4 -1.42 2.59 5.87
C PRO A 4 -1.41 3.49 4.62
N LEU A 5 -0.57 3.11 3.65
CA LEU A 5 -0.53 3.73 2.33
C LEU A 5 -1.17 2.80 1.30
N ILE A 6 -2.02 3.33 0.42
CA ILE A 6 -2.64 2.56 -0.66
C ILE A 6 -2.05 2.94 -2.01
N ASN A 7 -1.76 1.95 -2.86
CA ASN A 7 -1.32 2.16 -4.22
C ASN A 7 -2.43 2.81 -5.06
N ILE A 8 -2.10 3.93 -5.71
CA ILE A 8 -3.00 4.69 -6.59
C ILE A 8 -2.50 4.79 -8.04
N SER A 9 -1.50 3.97 -8.40
CA SER A 9 -0.92 3.89 -9.75
C SER A 9 -1.23 2.58 -10.47
N ALA A 10 -1.58 1.52 -9.73
CA ALA A 10 -1.90 0.23 -10.31
C ALA A 10 -3.10 0.35 -11.25
N GLU A 11 -2.92 -0.13 -12.49
CA GLU A 11 -3.96 -0.14 -13.52
C GLU A 11 -5.08 -1.13 -13.22
N LYS A 12 -4.77 -2.21 -12.50
CA LYS A 12 -5.69 -3.25 -12.04
C LYS A 12 -5.18 -3.80 -10.72
N TRP A 13 -6.11 -4.23 -9.85
CA TRP A 13 -5.79 -4.98 -8.65
C TRP A 13 -6.05 -6.47 -8.88
N GLU A 14 -5.09 -7.29 -8.51
CA GLU A 14 -5.18 -8.74 -8.52
C GLU A 14 -5.30 -9.25 -7.09
N VAL A 15 -6.23 -10.19 -6.85
CA VAL A 15 -6.50 -10.73 -5.50
C VAL A 15 -5.25 -11.31 -4.85
N GLU A 16 -4.42 -11.97 -5.66
CA GLU A 16 -3.15 -12.57 -5.26
C GLU A 16 -2.11 -11.54 -4.79
N HIS A 17 -2.29 -10.27 -5.16
CA HIS A 17 -1.35 -9.17 -4.87
C HIS A 17 -1.95 -8.05 -4.00
N LEU A 18 -3.08 -8.30 -3.33
CA LEU A 18 -3.75 -7.29 -2.51
C LEU A 18 -2.87 -6.73 -1.39
N PHE A 19 -1.98 -7.55 -0.83
CA PHE A 19 -1.05 -7.13 0.22
C PHE A 19 0.06 -6.22 -0.31
N GLU A 20 0.38 -6.29 -1.59
CA GLU A 20 1.39 -5.46 -2.23
C GLU A 20 0.83 -4.06 -2.58
N TYR A 21 -0.49 -3.93 -2.76
CA TYR A 21 -1.14 -2.63 -2.97
C TYR A 21 -1.35 -1.83 -1.68
N ILE A 22 -1.13 -2.42 -0.49
CA ILE A 22 -1.31 -1.77 0.81
C ILE A 22 -0.03 -1.88 1.63
N ILE A 23 0.53 -0.74 2.00
CA ILE A 23 1.71 -0.66 2.87
C ILE A 23 1.24 -0.32 4.28
N PHE A 24 1.34 -1.26 5.21
CA PHE A 24 0.86 -1.08 6.59
C PHE A 24 1.85 -0.39 7.52
N ASP A 25 3.14 -0.38 7.18
CA ASP A 25 4.21 0.28 7.93
C ASP A 25 5.38 0.65 7.00
N GLU A 26 6.44 1.24 7.53
CA GLU A 26 7.60 1.64 6.74
C GLU A 26 8.44 0.49 6.16
N PHE A 27 7.99 -0.76 6.27
CA PHE A 27 8.75 -1.94 5.89
C PHE A 27 8.12 -2.76 4.75
N ILE A 28 8.98 -3.39 3.95
CA ILE A 28 8.63 -4.52 3.07
C ILE A 28 9.15 -5.78 3.72
N TYR A 29 8.28 -6.78 3.83
CA TYR A 29 8.55 -8.07 4.44
C TYR A 29 9.12 -9.08 3.44
N SER A 30 9.91 -8.59 2.49
CA SER A 30 10.61 -9.36 1.47
C SER A 30 11.95 -8.69 1.16
N ASP A 31 13.00 -9.50 1.02
CA ASP A 31 14.30 -9.04 0.54
C ASP A 31 14.39 -9.08 -1.00
N ASP A 32 13.42 -9.71 -1.67
CA ASP A 32 13.36 -9.83 -3.12
C ASP A 32 13.30 -8.45 -3.80
N GLU A 33 14.29 -8.17 -4.64
CA GLU A 33 14.38 -6.94 -5.41
C GLU A 33 13.34 -6.89 -6.53
N SER A 34 12.93 -8.03 -7.06
CA SER A 34 11.92 -8.10 -8.12
C SER A 34 10.56 -7.63 -7.61
N ILE A 35 10.16 -8.06 -6.40
CA ILE A 35 8.94 -7.60 -5.72
C ILE A 35 8.98 -6.10 -5.52
N PHE A 36 10.10 -5.55 -5.02
CA PHE A 36 10.24 -4.10 -4.84
C PHE A 36 10.06 -3.35 -6.17
N ASN A 37 10.74 -3.79 -7.22
CA ASN A 37 10.69 -3.12 -8.51
C ASN A 37 9.33 -3.22 -9.20
N GLN A 38 8.62 -4.35 -9.02
CA GLN A 38 7.33 -4.58 -9.64
C GLN A 38 6.20 -3.77 -8.96
N PHE A 39 6.10 -3.84 -7.63
CA PHE A 39 4.93 -3.35 -6.90
C PHE A 39 5.12 -1.99 -6.23
N TYR A 40 6.36 -1.57 -5.97
CA TYR A 40 6.65 -0.41 -5.13
C TYR A 40 7.41 0.70 -5.87
N ARG A 41 8.51 0.35 -6.54
CA ARG A 41 9.41 1.34 -7.16
C ARG A 41 8.64 2.24 -8.13
N ASN A 42 8.76 3.56 -7.92
CA ASN A 42 8.17 4.60 -8.76
C ASN A 42 6.63 4.55 -8.86
N GLN A 43 5.96 3.73 -8.04
CA GLN A 43 4.51 3.74 -7.92
C GLN A 43 4.08 4.87 -6.98
N HIS A 44 2.87 5.39 -7.16
CA HIS A 44 2.30 6.39 -6.25
C HIS A 44 1.46 5.69 -5.19
N PHE A 45 1.72 6.05 -3.94
CA PHE A 45 0.97 5.62 -2.78
C PHE A 45 0.38 6.83 -2.07
N ILE A 46 -0.85 6.71 -1.60
CA ILE A 46 -1.55 7.77 -0.86
C ILE A 46 -1.71 7.38 0.60
N ASP A 47 -1.45 8.32 1.51
CA ASP A 47 -1.61 8.14 2.95
C ASP A 47 -3.03 8.49 3.44
N TYR A 48 -3.33 8.21 4.72
CA TYR A 48 -4.67 8.49 5.28
C TYR A 48 -5.01 9.97 5.45
N ASP A 49 -4.07 10.88 5.16
CA ASP A 49 -4.31 12.32 5.07
C ASP A 49 -4.45 12.80 3.61
N GLY A 50 -4.39 11.87 2.65
CA GLY A 50 -4.52 12.15 1.22
C GLY A 50 -3.23 12.59 0.53
N ASN A 51 -2.08 12.56 1.21
CA ASN A 51 -0.79 12.95 0.65
C ASN A 51 -0.15 11.82 -0.15
N ILE A 52 0.51 12.16 -1.26
CA ILE A 52 1.06 11.17 -2.18
C ILE A 52 2.59 11.07 -2.05
N PHE A 53 3.05 9.83 -1.94
CA PHE A 53 4.45 9.44 -1.81
C PHE A 53 4.83 8.44 -2.91
N ILE A 54 6.13 8.39 -3.21
CA ILE A 54 6.71 7.45 -4.17
C ILE A 54 7.82 6.66 -3.46
N PRO A 55 7.76 5.32 -3.43
CA PRO A 55 8.89 4.49 -3.04
C PRO A 55 10.01 4.61 -4.08
N VAL A 56 11.17 5.12 -3.65
CA VAL A 56 12.33 5.34 -4.54
C VAL A 56 13.49 4.37 -4.29
N GLY A 57 13.47 3.69 -3.14
CA GLY A 57 14.45 2.68 -2.78
C GLY A 57 14.07 1.95 -1.51
N LYS A 58 14.94 1.06 -1.05
CA LYS A 58 14.82 0.38 0.24
C LYS A 58 16.19 0.29 0.91
N TYR A 59 16.25 0.44 2.23
CA TYR A 59 17.46 0.29 2.99
C TYR A 59 17.65 -1.15 3.45
N GLU A 60 18.89 -1.62 3.32
CA GLU A 60 19.31 -2.78 4.06
C GLU A 60 19.37 -2.46 5.56
N LEU A 61 18.57 -3.15 6.36
CA LEU A 61 18.71 -3.09 7.81
C LEU A 61 20.02 -3.81 8.20
N LYS A 62 21.07 -3.03 8.46
CA LYS A 62 22.43 -3.54 8.73
C LYS A 62 22.50 -4.17 10.12
N GLY A 63 22.72 -5.49 10.18
CA GLY A 63 23.03 -6.20 11.41
C GLY A 63 23.57 -7.58 11.13
N LYS A 64 24.85 -7.85 11.46
CA LYS A 64 25.48 -9.17 11.24
C LYS A 64 24.72 -10.32 11.91
N TRP A 65 23.97 -10.03 12.98
CA TRP A 65 23.12 -10.98 13.69
C TRP A 65 21.90 -11.44 12.88
N ARG A 66 21.43 -10.66 11.89
CA ARG A 66 20.25 -11.01 11.10
C ARG A 66 20.48 -12.21 10.19
N ASN A 67 21.69 -12.33 9.64
CA ASN A 67 22.11 -13.52 8.88
C ASN A 67 22.12 -14.77 9.77
N TRP A 68 22.45 -14.62 11.06
CA TRP A 68 22.41 -15.71 12.03
C TRP A 68 20.97 -16.09 12.43
N LEU A 69 20.06 -15.11 12.49
CA LEU A 69 18.62 -15.30 12.78
C LEU A 69 17.75 -15.43 11.52
N ARG A 70 18.31 -15.89 10.39
CA ARG A 70 17.61 -15.99 9.10
C ARG A 70 16.33 -16.83 9.13
N PHE A 71 16.17 -17.68 10.12
CA PHE A 71 15.04 -18.59 10.32
C PHE A 71 13.85 -17.95 11.06
N ILE A 72 14.02 -16.74 11.61
CA ILE A 72 12.94 -16.04 12.32
C ILE A 72 12.14 -15.19 11.33
N PRO A 73 10.80 -15.33 11.28
CA PRO A 73 9.93 -14.45 10.50
C PRO A 73 10.18 -12.97 10.83
N ASN A 74 10.02 -12.08 9.85
CA ASN A 74 10.21 -10.62 9.98
C ASN A 74 11.66 -10.11 10.18
N VAL A 75 12.67 -10.99 10.21
CA VAL A 75 14.09 -10.58 10.25
C VAL A 75 14.55 -9.96 8.91
N TRP A 76 13.94 -10.39 7.81
CA TRP A 76 14.26 -9.97 6.43
C TRP A 76 13.50 -8.74 5.94
N LYS A 77 12.94 -7.94 6.85
CA LYS A 77 12.27 -6.71 6.43
C LYS A 77 13.26 -5.64 5.96
N ARG A 78 12.87 -4.85 4.98
CA ARG A 78 13.63 -3.70 4.46
C ARG A 78 12.82 -2.44 4.65
N GLU A 79 13.44 -1.37 5.12
CA GLU A 79 12.75 -0.08 5.28
C GLU A 79 12.63 0.59 3.91
N ILE A 80 11.44 1.06 3.55
CA ILE A 80 11.17 1.73 2.29
C ILE A 80 11.58 3.19 2.39
N ILE A 81 12.28 3.67 1.37
CA ILE A 81 12.60 5.08 1.22
C ILE A 81 11.50 5.72 0.40
N PHE A 82 10.73 6.60 1.05
CA PHE A 82 9.66 7.36 0.40
C PHE A 82 10.10 8.77 0.05
N GLN A 83 9.72 9.22 -1.13
CA GLN A 83 9.80 10.60 -1.56
C GLN A 83 8.40 11.22 -1.54
N SER A 84 8.20 12.31 -0.80
CA SER A 84 6.97 13.09 -0.91
C SER A 84 6.89 13.77 -2.28
N THR A 85 5.72 13.72 -2.90
CA THR A 85 5.48 14.37 -4.19
C THR A 85 5.00 15.81 -4.06
N GLY A 86 4.61 16.24 -2.86
CA GLY A 86 3.88 17.50 -2.62
C GLY A 86 2.47 17.52 -3.21
N LYS A 87 1.98 16.42 -3.77
CA LYS A 87 0.64 16.28 -4.33
C LYS A 87 -0.28 15.56 -3.33
N SER A 88 -1.57 15.82 -3.46
CA SER A 88 -2.63 15.13 -2.73
C SER A 88 -3.83 14.88 -3.63
N TRP A 89 -4.68 13.92 -3.25
CA TRP A 89 -6.01 13.75 -3.86
C TRP A 89 -7.09 14.18 -2.89
N SER A 90 -8.24 14.64 -3.41
CA SER A 90 -9.44 14.81 -2.58
C SER A 90 -10.04 13.47 -2.19
N VAL A 91 -10.91 13.47 -1.18
CA VAL A 91 -11.66 12.28 -0.75
C VAL A 91 -12.45 11.68 -1.90
N GLU A 92 -13.12 12.51 -2.71
CA GLU A 92 -13.94 12.09 -3.85
C GLU A 92 -13.10 11.42 -4.94
N LYS A 93 -11.93 11.98 -5.23
CA LYS A 93 -11.03 11.42 -6.23
C LYS A 93 -10.50 10.05 -5.79
N LEU A 94 -10.07 9.94 -4.53
CA LEU A 94 -9.63 8.65 -3.97
C LEU A 94 -10.78 7.64 -3.94
N ARG A 95 -11.97 8.04 -3.47
CA ARG A 95 -13.16 7.19 -3.44
C ARG A 95 -13.48 6.62 -4.81
N LYS A 96 -13.51 7.47 -5.85
CA LYS A 96 -13.77 7.03 -7.22
C LYS A 96 -12.76 5.99 -7.65
N TYR A 97 -11.47 6.27 -7.47
CA TYR A 97 -10.41 5.33 -7.82
C TYR A 97 -10.57 3.98 -7.10
N LEU A 98 -10.77 3.98 -5.78
CA LEU A 98 -10.91 2.75 -5.01
C LEU A 98 -12.16 1.95 -5.40
N ILE A 99 -13.29 2.61 -5.66
CA ILE A 99 -14.49 1.94 -6.17
C ILE A 99 -14.21 1.29 -7.52
N ASP A 100 -13.52 1.99 -8.43
CA ASP A 100 -13.16 1.47 -9.74
C ASP A 100 -12.26 0.21 -9.58
N ARG A 101 -11.23 0.27 -8.73
CA ARG A 101 -10.34 -0.89 -8.44
C ARG A 101 -11.07 -2.07 -7.80
N VAL A 102 -11.84 -1.85 -6.75
CA VAL A 102 -12.53 -2.93 -6.03
C VAL A 102 -13.64 -3.53 -6.87
N SER A 103 -14.27 -2.77 -7.77
CA SER A 103 -15.32 -3.29 -8.68
C SER A 103 -14.79 -4.25 -9.74
N GLU A 104 -13.48 -4.26 -10.01
CA GLU A 104 -12.82 -5.18 -10.94
C GLU A 104 -12.44 -6.51 -10.29
N LEU A 105 -12.52 -6.62 -8.95
CA LEU A 105 -12.26 -7.86 -8.22
C LEU A 105 -13.45 -8.83 -8.32
N GLU A 106 -13.21 -10.10 -8.00
CA GLU A 106 -14.29 -11.10 -7.93
C GLU A 106 -15.36 -10.67 -6.90
N ARG A 107 -16.62 -10.73 -7.31
CA ARG A 107 -17.74 -10.32 -6.45
C ARG A 107 -18.07 -11.39 -5.43
N ASP A 108 -17.93 -11.02 -4.18
CA ASP A 108 -18.28 -11.79 -3.00
C ASP A 108 -18.79 -10.87 -1.87
N LYS A 109 -19.13 -11.44 -0.71
CA LYS A 109 -19.62 -10.66 0.42
C LYS A 109 -18.59 -9.64 0.94
N HIS A 110 -17.30 -9.92 0.79
CA HIS A 110 -16.23 -9.05 1.29
C HIS A 110 -16.07 -7.82 0.40
N THR A 111 -15.99 -8.01 -0.92
CA THR A 111 -15.93 -6.94 -1.92
C THR A 111 -17.21 -6.10 -1.94
N GLU A 112 -18.39 -6.70 -1.78
CA GLU A 112 -19.65 -5.96 -1.64
C GLU A 112 -19.66 -5.07 -0.40
N LYS A 113 -19.21 -5.60 0.75
CA LYS A 113 -19.08 -4.79 1.97
C LYS A 113 -18.07 -3.67 1.76
N TRP A 114 -16.90 -3.95 1.18
CA TRP A 114 -15.87 -2.95 0.93
C TRP A 114 -16.39 -1.81 0.05
N LEU A 115 -17.10 -2.13 -1.04
CA LEU A 115 -17.74 -1.12 -1.88
C LEU A 115 -18.79 -0.28 -1.12
N SER A 116 -19.52 -0.88 -0.19
CA SER A 116 -20.46 -0.17 0.67
C SER A 116 -19.72 0.79 1.62
N ASP A 117 -18.64 0.33 2.25
CA ASP A 117 -17.82 1.12 3.16
C ASP A 117 -17.21 2.33 2.43
N LEU A 118 -16.66 2.12 1.22
CA LEU A 118 -16.09 3.18 0.38
C LEU A 118 -17.11 4.28 0.03
N LYS A 119 -18.36 3.90 -0.22
CA LYS A 119 -19.45 4.85 -0.50
C LYS A 119 -19.86 5.66 0.72
N ALA A 120 -19.78 5.06 1.91
CA ALA A 120 -20.15 5.70 3.17
C ALA A 120 -19.03 6.53 3.81
N ALA A 121 -17.77 6.26 3.45
CA ALA A 121 -16.59 6.94 3.99
C ALA A 121 -16.60 8.46 3.74
N LYS A 122 -16.30 9.22 4.78
CA LYS A 122 -16.36 10.69 4.86
C LYS A 122 -15.01 11.36 4.64
N ASN A 123 -13.92 10.64 4.87
CA ASN A 123 -12.55 11.15 4.81
C ASN A 123 -11.60 10.06 4.27
N HIS A 124 -10.34 10.44 4.00
CA HIS A 124 -9.32 9.52 3.50
C HIS A 124 -9.03 8.35 4.43
N SER A 125 -8.99 8.59 5.75
CA SER A 125 -8.79 7.54 6.74
C SER A 125 -9.89 6.47 6.67
N GLU A 126 -11.16 6.86 6.60
CA GLU A 126 -12.28 5.93 6.45
C GLU A 126 -12.24 5.18 5.10
N LEU A 127 -11.77 5.82 4.03
CA LEU A 127 -11.60 5.15 2.73
C LEU A 127 -10.52 4.05 2.77
N ILE A 128 -9.48 4.27 3.57
CA ILE A 128 -8.28 3.44 3.62
C ILE A 128 -8.41 2.34 4.69
N ASN A 129 -8.94 2.66 5.86
CA ASN A 129 -9.06 1.73 7.00
C ASN A 129 -10.43 1.05 7.09
N GLY A 130 -11.43 1.52 6.34
CA GLY A 130 -12.82 1.12 6.48
C GLY A 130 -13.57 1.92 7.56
N ASN A 131 -14.88 1.69 7.62
CA ASN A 131 -15.81 2.24 8.61
C ASN A 131 -16.11 1.25 9.73
#